data_AF-A0A090RMD7-F1
#
_entry.id   AF-A0A090RMD7-F1
#
_cell.length_a   1.000
_cell.length_b   1.000
_cell.length_c   1.000
_cell.angle_alpha   90.00
_cell.angle_beta   90.00
_cell.angle_gamma   90.00
#
_symmetry.space_group_name_H-M   'P 1'
#
loop_
_entity.id
_entity.type
_entity.pdbx_description
1 polymer ?
#
loop_
_entity_poly.entity_id
_entity_poly.type
_entity_poly.pdbx_seq_one_letter_code
_entity_poly.pdbx_strand_id
1 'polypeptide(L)' 'MKHLIETMSMPISKHLLYAGSVENEIVAAIETNDIDLLIMGHHRTNAFTQMFSETESLVRMMPCDVMLVRLDK' A
#
# COMPACT_ATOMS: atom_id res chain seq x y z
N MET A 1 -10.06 -5.42 -11.50
CA MET A 1 -10.17 -4.30 -10.55
C MET A 1 -11.61 -3.87 -10.28
N LYS A 2 -12.45 -3.57 -11.29
CA LYS A 2 -13.85 -3.14 -11.05
C LYS A 2 -14.68 -4.08 -10.16
N HIS A 3 -14.58 -5.39 -10.36
CA HIS A 3 -15.26 -6.39 -9.54
C HIS A 3 -14.86 -6.33 -8.05
N LEU A 4 -13.62 -5.99 -7.69
CA LEU A 4 -13.21 -5.90 -6.28
C LEU A 4 -13.92 -4.74 -5.59
N ILE A 5 -14.10 -3.63 -6.31
CA ILE A 5 -14.80 -2.43 -5.83
C ILE A 5 -16.29 -2.75 -5.61
N GLU A 6 -16.91 -3.44 -6.57
CA GLU A 6 -18.33 -3.82 -6.51
C GLU A 6 -18.66 -4.72 -5.32
N THR A 7 -17.69 -5.48 -4.82
CA THR A 7 -17.86 -6.36 -3.65
C THR A 7 -17.60 -5.69 -2.31
N MET A 8 -17.12 -4.43 -2.27
CA MET A 8 -16.85 -3.75 -1.01
C MET A 8 -18.14 -3.29 -0.33
N SER A 9 -18.28 -3.61 0.95
CA SER A 9 -19.41 -3.16 1.80
C SER A 9 -19.26 -1.72 2.32
N MET A 10 -18.30 -0.96 1.78
CA MET A 10 -18.00 0.41 2.17
C MET A 10 -17.82 1.30 0.93
N PRO A 11 -18.19 2.60 1.00
CA PRO A 11 -18.03 3.50 -0.12
C PRO A 11 -16.54 3.74 -0.42
N ILE A 12 -16.19 3.72 -1.71
CA ILE A 12 -14.84 4.06 -2.18
C ILE A 12 -14.82 5.51 -2.63
N SER A 13 -14.03 6.34 -1.95
CA SER A 13 -13.91 7.76 -2.28
C SER A 13 -13.12 8.00 -3.57
N LYS A 14 -12.04 7.25 -3.79
CA LYS A 14 -11.13 7.40 -4.94
C LYS A 14 -10.58 6.03 -5.37
N HIS A 15 -10.46 5.84 -6.69
CA HIS A 15 -9.75 4.71 -7.29
C HIS A 15 -8.64 5.27 -8.18
N LEU A 16 -7.39 5.07 -7.76
CA LEU A 16 -6.21 5.71 -8.34
C LEU A 16 -5.42 4.70 -9.16
N LEU A 17 -4.90 5.14 -10.31
CA LEU A 17 -4.02 4.36 -11.18
C LEU A 17 -2.81 5.21 -11.52
N TYR A 18 -1.64 4.76 -11.09
CA TYR A 18 -0.37 5.44 -11.30
C TYR A 18 0.57 4.58 -12.15
N ALA A 19 1.53 5.22 -12.80
CA ALA A 19 2.59 4.57 -13.56
C ALA A 19 3.92 5.23 -13.21
N GLY A 20 4.85 4.46 -12.64
CA GLY A 20 6.11 5.00 -12.13
C GLY A 20 6.72 4.10 -11.07
N SER A 21 7.63 4.67 -10.27
CA SER A 21 8.15 4.01 -9.08
C SER A 21 7.04 3.87 -8.05
N VAL A 22 6.81 2.65 -7.56
CA VAL A 22 5.77 2.36 -6.56
C VAL A 22 5.93 3.25 -5.33
N GLU A 23 7.16 3.45 -4.85
CA GLU A 23 7.43 4.26 -3.66
C GLU A 23 7.03 5.73 -3.88
N ASN A 24 7.48 6.32 -4.98
CA ASN A 24 7.21 7.73 -5.27
C ASN A 24 5.72 7.98 -5.50
N GLU A 25 5.05 7.10 -6.24
CA GLU A 25 3.63 7.25 -6.53
C GLU A 25 2.76 7.03 -5.29
N ILE A 26 3.15 6.12 -4.38
CA ILE A 26 2.46 5.95 -3.09
C ILE A 26 2.63 7.20 -2.22
N VAL A 27 3.86 7.71 -2.06
CA VAL A 27 4.12 8.94 -1.27
C VAL A 27 3.33 10.11 -1.85
N ALA A 28 3.41 10.34 -3.17
CA ALA A 28 2.68 11.41 -3.82
C ALA A 28 1.17 11.28 -3.66
N ALA A 29 0.63 10.05 -3.74
CA ALA A 29 -0.78 9.80 -3.51
C ALA A 29 -1.20 10.07 -2.06
N ILE A 30 -0.37 9.72 -1.08
CA ILE A 30 -0.63 9.99 0.34
C ILE A 30 -0.68 11.50 0.59
N GLU A 31 0.34 12.24 0.14
CA GLU A 31 0.43 13.69 0.34
C GLU A 31 -0.68 14.44 -0.41
N THR A 32 -0.97 14.07 -1.66
CA THR A 32 -2.00 14.74 -2.49
C THR A 32 -3.41 14.52 -1.97
N ASN A 33 -3.66 13.41 -1.26
CA ASN A 33 -4.99 13.03 -0.80
C ASN A 33 -5.15 13.09 0.72
N ASP A 34 -4.17 13.64 1.44
CA ASP A 34 -4.15 13.74 2.90
C ASP A 34 -4.47 12.41 3.60
N ILE A 35 -3.85 11.31 3.11
CA ILE A 35 -4.06 9.97 3.67
C ILE A 35 -3.26 9.85 4.98
N ASP A 36 -3.91 9.38 6.05
CA ASP A 36 -3.31 9.20 7.37
C ASP A 36 -2.92 7.74 7.70
N LEU A 37 -3.46 6.78 6.95
CA LEU A 37 -3.17 5.35 7.10
C LEU A 37 -3.03 4.65 5.74
N LEU A 38 -1.88 4.01 5.53
CA LEU A 38 -1.60 3.12 4.41
C LEU A 38 -1.75 1.65 4.83
N ILE A 39 -2.63 0.91 4.16
CA ILE A 39 -2.79 -0.54 4.38
C ILE A 39 -2.22 -1.30 3.19
N MET A 40 -1.27 -2.20 3.43
CA MET A 40 -0.65 -3.02 2.37
C MET A 40 -0.65 -4.50 2.73
N GLY A 41 -1.10 -5.32 1.78
CA GLY A 41 -0.98 -6.76 1.86
C GLY A 41 0.43 -7.23 1.48
N HIS A 42 0.98 -8.20 2.20
CA HIS A 42 2.24 -8.85 1.82
C HIS A 42 2.13 -10.39 1.86
N HIS A 43 2.78 -11.05 0.90
CA HIS A 43 2.89 -12.52 0.84
C HIS A 43 4.26 -13.00 1.38
N ARG A 44 4.35 -14.28 1.78
CA ARG A 44 5.62 -14.87 2.25
C ARG A 44 6.62 -15.09 1.11
N THR A 45 7.76 -14.43 1.19
CA THR A 45 9.04 -14.86 0.60
C THR A 45 10.11 -14.64 1.67
N ASN A 46 10.48 -15.70 2.38
CA ASN A 46 11.47 -15.76 3.48
C ASN A 46 11.50 -14.53 4.41
N ALA A 47 10.84 -14.65 5.57
CA ALA A 47 10.50 -13.62 6.55
C ALA A 47 11.60 -12.62 6.99
N PHE A 48 12.87 -12.77 6.59
CA PHE A 48 13.96 -11.87 6.92
C PHE A 48 14.76 -11.32 5.73
N THR A 49 14.59 -11.83 4.49
CA THR A 49 15.48 -11.42 3.38
C THR A 49 14.83 -10.52 2.33
N GLN A 50 13.49 -10.47 2.23
CA GLN A 50 12.80 -9.53 1.32
C GLN A 50 12.06 -8.39 2.03
N MET A 51 11.69 -8.58 3.29
CA MET A 51 10.99 -7.56 4.08
C MET A 51 11.90 -6.37 4.46
N PHE A 52 13.23 -6.55 4.37
CA PHE A 52 14.25 -5.60 4.82
C PHE A 52 14.92 -4.77 3.70
N SER A 53 14.62 -4.97 2.42
CA SER A 53 15.22 -4.09 1.37
C SER A 53 14.22 -3.08 0.81
N GLU A 54 13.17 -3.54 0.14
CA GLU A 54 12.24 -2.64 -0.56
C GLU A 54 11.07 -2.19 0.32
N THR A 55 10.42 -3.12 1.04
CA THR A 55 9.31 -2.74 1.93
C THR A 55 9.80 -1.93 3.14
N GLU A 56 10.99 -2.22 3.67
CA GLU A 56 11.58 -1.40 4.72
C GLU A 56 11.89 0.02 4.23
N SER A 57 12.52 0.16 3.06
CA SER A 57 12.79 1.48 2.45
C SER A 57 11.49 2.27 2.28
N LEU A 58 10.48 1.64 1.68
CA LEU A 58 9.15 2.20 1.54
C LEU A 58 8.58 2.66 2.90
N VAL A 59 8.46 1.75 3.87
CA VAL A 59 7.87 2.04 5.20
C VAL A 59 8.62 3.17 5.92
N ARG A 60 9.96 3.21 5.84
CA ARG A 60 10.77 4.26 6.47
C ARG A 60 10.52 5.65 5.87
N MET A 61 10.11 5.72 4.60
CA MET A 61 9.82 6.98 3.91
C MET A 61 8.33 7.37 3.94
N MET A 62 7.45 6.52 4.49
CA MET A 62 6.02 6.82 4.48
C MET A 62 5.70 8.03 5.37
N PRO A 63 4.96 9.03 4.85
CA PRO A 63 4.59 10.22 5.62
C PRO A 63 3.37 9.98 6.53
N CYS A 64 2.88 8.74 6.63
CA CYS A 64 1.69 8.37 7.40
C CYS A 64 1.87 7.02 8.11
N ASP A 65 0.90 6.64 8.95
CA ASP A 65 0.90 5.33 9.60
C ASP A 65 0.79 4.21 8.57
N VAL A 66 1.43 3.07 8.83
CA VAL A 66 1.44 1.91 7.92
C VAL A 66 0.98 0.65 8.62
N MET A 67 -0.04 -0.01 8.07
CA MET A 67 -0.50 -1.32 8.47
C MET A 67 -0.14 -2.38 7.43
N LEU A 68 0.81 -3.24 7.76
CA LEU A 68 1.18 -4.39 6.93
C LEU A 68 0.32 -5.59 7.31
N VAL A 69 -0.50 -6.04 6.37
CA VAL A 69 -1.39 -7.19 6.53
C VAL A 69 -0.74 -8.39 5.89
N ARG A 70 -0.42 -9.41 6.69
CA ARG A 70 0.02 -10.68 6.16
C ARG A 70 -1.14 -11.40 5.51
N LEU A 71 -0.99 -11.70 4.22
CA LEU A 71 -1.97 -12.48 3.46
C LEU A 71 -1.58 -13.95 3.55
N ASP A 72 -2.26 -14.68 4.43
CA ASP A 72 -2.27 -16.13 4.36
C ASP A 72 -3.07 -16.54 3.12
N LYS A 73 -2.54 -17.48 2.34
CA LYS A 73 -3.16 -17.95 1.09
C LYS A 73 -4.64 -18.25 1.27
#